data_AF-A0A8G1M5A0-F1
#
_entry.id   AF-A0A8G1M5A0-F1
#
_cell.length_a   1.000
_cell.length_b   1.000
_cell.length_c   1.000
_cell.angle_alpha   90.00
_cell.angle_beta   90.00
_cell.angle_gamma   90.00
#
_symmetry.space_group_name_H-M   'P 1'
#
loop_
_entity.id
_entity.type
_entity.pdbx_description
1 polymer ?
#
loop_
_entity_poly.entity_id
_entity_poly.type
_entity_poly.pdbx_seq_one_letter_code
_entity_poly.pdbx_strand_id
1 'polypeptide(L)'
;MTEFRSPTEREYEAGNCEKPEWRRRLYEEIGEDPIELLDKPAVATDGEDNLAHARARIRGIAYLDVLRAWKAAERRHDQGPREQVMGWLEEREAFLEEHGDRNERYTAEDPEELRKRADEKADQENESKTAYQCCECGTLVRETGQAYFCPICEHTTRNVEKAEGMPA
;
A
#
# COMPACT_ATOMS: atom_id res chain seq x y z
N MET A 1 11.85 14.36 24.68
CA MET A 1 11.25 13.07 24.27
C MET A 1 9.86 13.04 24.86
N THR A 2 8.85 13.34 24.05
CA THR A 2 7.45 13.31 24.51
C THR A 2 7.03 11.85 24.56
N GLU A 3 6.77 11.31 25.75
CA GLU A 3 6.31 9.94 25.90
C GLU A 3 4.93 9.80 25.27
N PHE A 4 4.83 8.95 24.24
CA PHE A 4 3.56 8.60 23.63
C PHE A 4 2.75 7.79 24.64
N ARG A 5 1.79 8.44 25.29
CA ARG A 5 0.87 7.81 26.22
C ARG A 5 -0.41 7.49 25.46
N SER A 6 -0.68 6.21 25.21
CA SER A 6 -1.96 5.76 24.67
C SER A 6 -3.08 6.18 25.64
N PRO A 7 -4.15 6.86 25.16
CA PRO A 7 -5.24 7.25 26.03
C PRO A 7 -5.88 6.02 26.70
N THR A 8 -6.33 6.16 27.93
CA THR A 8 -7.06 5.10 28.63
C THR A 8 -8.45 4.90 28.00
N GLU A 9 -9.06 3.71 28.13
CA GLU A 9 -10.45 3.44 27.68
C GLU A 9 -11.42 4.54 28.10
N ARG A 10 -11.27 5.05 29.32
CA ARG A 10 -12.10 6.10 29.91
C ARG A 10 -11.86 7.50 29.31
N GLU A 11 -10.65 7.81 28.87
CA GLU A 11 -10.32 9.04 28.15
C GLU A 11 -10.77 8.96 26.68
N TYR A 12 -10.72 7.76 26.08
CA TYR A 12 -11.31 7.47 24.77
C TYR A 12 -12.83 7.62 24.78
N GLU A 13 -13.51 7.06 25.79
CA GLU A 13 -14.97 7.19 25.97
C GLU A 13 -15.39 8.66 26.18
N ALA A 14 -14.61 9.43 26.94
CA ALA A 14 -14.86 10.86 27.17
C ALA A 14 -14.64 11.71 25.89
N GLY A 15 -13.63 11.39 25.08
CA GLY A 15 -13.46 12.06 23.78
C GLY A 15 -14.56 11.69 22.76
N ASN A 16 -15.16 10.52 22.91
CA ASN A 16 -16.24 10.07 22.02
C ASN A 16 -17.61 10.65 22.43
N CYS A 17 -17.84 10.96 23.71
CA CYS A 17 -19.14 11.47 24.19
C CYS A 17 -19.50 12.89 23.70
N GLU A 18 -18.51 13.69 23.28
CA GLU A 18 -18.72 15.02 22.68
C GLU A 18 -19.11 14.96 21.18
N LYS A 19 -18.94 13.81 20.53
CA LYS A 19 -19.22 13.64 19.10
C LYS A 19 -20.71 13.41 18.83
N PRO A 20 -21.24 13.89 17.67
CA PRO A 20 -22.60 13.57 17.24
C PRO A 20 -22.88 12.07 17.28
N GLU A 21 -24.11 11.69 17.66
CA GLU A 21 -24.49 10.28 17.81
C GLU A 21 -24.21 9.45 16.55
N TRP A 22 -24.43 10.01 15.36
CA TRP A 22 -24.16 9.33 14.10
C TRP A 22 -22.67 8.99 13.91
N ARG A 23 -21.77 9.83 14.41
CA ARG A 23 -20.32 9.65 14.32
C ARG A 23 -19.84 8.58 15.30
N ARG A 24 -20.45 8.52 16.48
CA ARG A 24 -20.24 7.42 17.46
C ARG A 24 -20.69 6.08 16.91
N ARG A 25 -21.92 6.00 16.39
CA ARG A 25 -22.45 4.76 15.78
C ARG A 25 -21.61 4.29 14.61
N LEU A 26 -21.15 5.22 13.77
CA LEU A 26 -20.25 4.91 12.65
C LEU A 26 -18.94 4.27 13.16
N TYR A 27 -18.34 4.85 14.20
CA TYR A 27 -17.14 4.30 14.83
C TYR A 27 -17.38 2.90 15.41
N GLU A 28 -18.52 2.67 16.06
CA GLU A 28 -18.90 1.34 16.57
C GLU A 28 -19.07 0.30 15.45
N GLU A 29 -19.52 0.74 14.27
CA GLU A 29 -19.77 -0.12 13.11
C GLU A 29 -18.49 -0.50 12.35
N ILE A 30 -17.60 0.48 12.09
CA ILE A 30 -16.41 0.26 11.24
C ILE A 30 -15.08 0.33 12.00
N GLY A 31 -15.09 0.64 13.29
CA GLY A 31 -13.91 0.77 14.15
C GLY A 31 -13.08 2.04 13.96
N GLU A 32 -13.52 2.96 13.09
CA GLU A 32 -12.78 4.15 12.68
C GLU A 32 -13.69 5.39 12.55
N ASP A 33 -13.11 6.58 12.69
CA ASP A 33 -13.80 7.86 12.55
C ASP A 33 -13.27 8.58 11.30
N PRO A 34 -13.98 8.52 10.16
CA PRO A 34 -13.49 9.04 8.89
C PRO A 34 -13.17 10.53 8.94
N ILE A 35 -14.02 11.32 9.62
CA ILE A 35 -13.85 12.78 9.70
C ILE A 35 -12.57 13.11 10.46
N GLU A 36 -12.33 12.41 11.58
CA GLU A 36 -11.12 12.65 12.38
C GLU A 36 -9.85 12.29 11.62
N LEU A 37 -9.89 11.19 10.88
CA LEU A 37 -8.75 10.69 10.11
C LEU A 37 -8.44 11.53 8.87
N LEU A 38 -9.44 12.19 8.30
CA LEU A 38 -9.27 13.09 7.16
C LEU A 38 -8.74 14.47 7.58
N ASP A 39 -9.06 14.92 8.80
CA ASP A 39 -8.67 16.24 9.29
C ASP A 39 -7.29 16.26 9.96
N LYS A 40 -6.79 15.10 10.40
CA LYS A 40 -5.50 14.97 11.08
C LYS A 40 -4.39 14.53 10.11
N PRO A 41 -3.20 15.13 10.18
CA PRO A 41 -2.03 14.60 9.46
C PRO A 41 -1.59 13.26 10.07
N ALA A 42 -1.01 12.37 9.24
CA ALA A 42 -0.45 11.08 9.69
C ALA A 42 0.61 11.24 10.78
N VAL A 43 1.45 12.26 10.62
CA VAL A 43 2.56 12.59 11.49
C VAL A 43 2.47 14.09 11.77
N ALA A 44 2.68 14.49 13.03
CA ALA A 44 2.78 15.89 13.40
C ALA A 44 4.11 16.46 12.90
N THR A 45 4.20 16.66 11.58
CA THR A 45 5.31 17.32 10.91
C THR A 45 4.83 18.66 10.37
N ASP A 46 5.58 19.70 10.69
CA ASP A 46 5.27 21.07 10.32
C ASP A 46 5.27 21.18 8.77
N GLY A 47 4.08 21.26 8.17
CA GLY A 47 3.89 21.59 6.75
C GLY A 47 3.48 20.45 5.80
N GLU A 48 3.04 19.29 6.30
CA GLU A 48 2.50 18.24 5.41
C GLU A 48 1.06 18.56 4.96
N ASP A 49 0.79 18.32 3.67
CA ASP A 49 -0.51 18.57 3.05
C ASP A 49 -1.53 17.51 3.52
N ASN A 50 -2.47 17.92 4.37
CA ASN A 50 -3.56 17.07 4.89
C ASN A 50 -4.31 16.34 3.76
N LEU A 51 -4.35 16.90 2.56
CA LEU A 51 -4.97 16.27 1.39
C LEU A 51 -4.21 15.04 0.89
N ALA A 52 -2.88 15.06 0.93
CA ALA A 52 -2.06 13.91 0.55
C ALA A 52 -2.30 12.73 1.53
N HIS A 53 -2.44 13.03 2.82
CA HIS A 53 -2.77 12.03 3.83
C HIS A 53 -4.17 11.43 3.61
N ALA A 54 -5.17 12.29 3.44
CA ALA A 54 -6.54 11.88 3.15
C ALA A 54 -6.60 10.95 1.94
N ARG A 55 -5.90 11.29 0.85
CA ARG A 55 -5.83 10.46 -0.35
C ARG A 55 -5.18 9.10 -0.09
N ALA A 56 -4.09 9.07 0.68
CA ALA A 56 -3.41 7.82 1.02
C ALA A 56 -4.31 6.90 1.87
N ARG A 57 -5.05 7.46 2.83
CA ARG A 57 -6.03 6.73 3.63
C ARG A 57 -7.14 6.12 2.78
N ILE A 58 -7.75 6.91 1.89
CA ILE A 58 -8.81 6.44 1.00
C ILE A 58 -8.33 5.30 0.11
N ARG A 59 -7.11 5.40 -0.45
CA ARG A 59 -6.50 4.31 -1.23
C ARG A 59 -6.32 3.02 -0.43
N GLY A 60 -6.09 3.13 0.88
CA GLY A 60 -5.94 1.99 1.79
C GLY A 60 -7.24 1.25 2.10
N ILE A 61 -8.41 1.86 1.85
CA ILE A 61 -9.70 1.22 2.12
C ILE A 61 -9.87 0.01 1.21
N ALA A 62 -10.11 -1.15 1.81
CA ALA A 62 -10.10 -2.44 1.13
C ALA A 62 -11.49 -3.10 1.04
N TYR A 63 -12.49 -2.56 1.73
CA TYR A 63 -13.83 -3.12 1.83
C TYR A 63 -14.88 -2.09 1.40
N LEU A 64 -15.90 -2.54 0.65
CA LEU A 64 -16.93 -1.66 0.08
C LEU A 64 -17.87 -1.06 1.13
N ASP A 65 -18.20 -1.82 2.17
CA ASP A 65 -18.99 -1.36 3.32
C ASP A 65 -18.31 -0.21 4.06
N VAL A 66 -17.01 -0.35 4.37
CA VAL A 66 -16.20 0.71 4.97
C VAL A 66 -16.16 1.94 4.07
N LEU A 67 -15.98 1.77 2.77
CA LEU A 67 -15.94 2.89 1.84
C LEU A 67 -17.28 3.64 1.78
N ARG A 68 -18.41 2.92 1.75
CA ARG A 68 -19.76 3.50 1.79
C ARG A 68 -20.01 4.24 3.09
N ALA A 69 -19.52 3.71 4.21
CA ALA A 69 -19.57 4.36 5.51
C ALA A 69 -18.77 5.68 5.51
N TRP A 70 -17.58 5.72 4.90
CA TRP A 70 -16.80 6.95 4.71
C TRP A 70 -17.52 7.98 3.84
N LYS A 71 -18.14 7.57 2.72
CA LYS A 71 -18.97 8.46 1.88
C LYS A 71 -20.15 9.04 2.65
N ALA A 72 -20.80 8.24 3.49
CA ALA A 72 -21.89 8.70 4.33
C ALA A 72 -21.42 9.71 5.38
N ALA A 73 -20.24 9.50 5.97
CA ALA A 73 -19.60 10.43 6.90
C ALA A 73 -19.33 11.78 6.23
N GLU A 74 -18.67 11.77 5.07
CA GLU A 74 -18.28 12.99 4.35
C GLU A 74 -19.52 13.81 3.92
N ARG A 75 -20.61 13.15 3.52
CA ARG A 75 -21.89 13.83 3.22
C ARG A 75 -22.54 14.49 4.44
N ARG A 76 -22.28 13.97 5.64
CA ARG A 76 -22.81 14.49 6.91
C ARG A 76 -21.84 15.43 7.62
N HIS A 77 -20.69 15.71 7.01
CA HIS A 77 -19.70 16.62 7.54
C HIS A 77 -20.29 18.04 7.67
N ASP A 78 -20.02 18.72 8.78
CA ASP A 78 -20.66 20.01 9.11
C ASP A 78 -20.34 21.12 8.10
N GLN A 79 -19.20 21.03 7.43
CA GLN A 79 -18.79 21.97 6.38
C GLN A 79 -19.30 21.59 4.98
N GLY A 80 -20.13 20.55 4.90
CA GLY A 80 -20.53 19.91 3.65
C GLY A 80 -19.45 18.96 3.09
N PRO A 81 -19.81 18.15 2.09
CA PRO A 81 -18.88 17.22 1.48
C PRO A 81 -17.79 17.97 0.72
N ARG A 82 -16.53 17.64 1.00
CA ARG A 82 -15.41 18.14 0.22
C ARG A 82 -15.41 17.42 -1.12
N GLU A 83 -15.69 18.15 -2.20
CA GLU A 83 -15.82 17.58 -3.55
C GLU A 83 -14.62 16.71 -3.95
N GLN A 84 -13.41 17.14 -3.59
CA GLN A 84 -12.18 16.39 -3.87
C GLN A 84 -12.12 15.05 -3.12
N VAL A 85 -12.49 15.03 -1.84
CA VAL A 85 -12.52 13.82 -1.02
C VAL A 85 -13.60 12.87 -1.54
N MET A 86 -14.77 13.40 -1.89
CA MET A 86 -15.85 12.63 -2.51
C MET A 86 -15.40 12.00 -3.84
N GLY A 87 -14.70 12.75 -4.69
CA GLY A 87 -14.15 12.24 -5.94
C GLY A 87 -13.19 11.07 -5.71
N TRP A 88 -12.29 11.15 -4.73
CA TRP A 88 -11.40 10.04 -4.40
C TRP A 88 -12.11 8.81 -3.83
N LEU A 89 -13.15 9.02 -3.03
CA LEU A 89 -13.99 7.93 -2.52
C LEU A 89 -14.74 7.24 -3.65
N GLU A 90 -15.23 7.99 -4.64
CA GLU A 90 -15.90 7.45 -5.83
C GLU A 90 -14.94 6.69 -6.75
N GLU A 91 -13.74 7.25 -7.03
CA GLU A 91 -12.68 6.56 -7.76
C GLU A 91 -12.33 5.22 -7.10
N ARG A 92 -12.25 5.22 -5.76
CA ARG A 92 -11.95 4.01 -5.00
C ARG A 92 -13.10 3.00 -5.03
N GLU A 93 -14.35 3.47 -5.00
CA GLU A 93 -15.53 2.60 -5.04
C GLU A 93 -15.58 1.89 -6.38
N ALA A 94 -15.44 2.62 -7.48
CA ALA A 94 -15.38 2.06 -8.81
C ALA A 94 -14.28 1.00 -8.95
N PHE A 95 -13.09 1.26 -8.37
CA PHE A 95 -12.01 0.28 -8.37
C PHE A 95 -12.39 -1.00 -7.61
N LEU A 96 -12.97 -0.89 -6.41
CA LEU A 96 -13.35 -2.06 -5.60
C LEU A 96 -14.54 -2.81 -6.22
N GLU A 97 -15.47 -2.13 -6.87
CA GLU A 97 -16.56 -2.76 -7.62
C GLU A 97 -16.06 -3.51 -8.86
N GLU A 98 -15.03 -3.00 -9.54
CA GLU A 98 -14.43 -3.63 -10.72
C GLU A 98 -13.51 -4.81 -10.37
N HIS A 99 -12.67 -4.65 -9.35
CA HIS A 99 -11.61 -5.62 -9.01
C HIS A 99 -11.96 -6.56 -7.86
N GLY A 100 -13.15 -6.35 -7.28
CA GLY A 100 -13.59 -6.99 -6.06
C GLY A 100 -12.95 -6.39 -4.81
N ASP A 101 -13.69 -6.44 -3.70
CA ASP A 101 -13.19 -6.01 -2.41
C ASP A 101 -12.17 -7.01 -1.82
N ARG A 102 -11.65 -6.76 -0.62
CA ARG A 102 -10.67 -7.66 -0.01
C ARG A 102 -11.26 -9.06 0.24
N ASN A 103 -12.52 -9.16 0.65
CA ASN A 103 -13.13 -10.47 0.87
C ASN A 103 -13.26 -11.21 -0.46
N GLU A 104 -13.74 -10.55 -1.51
CA GLU A 104 -13.89 -11.15 -2.84
C GLU A 104 -12.54 -11.55 -3.48
N ARG A 105 -11.49 -10.79 -3.20
CA ARG A 105 -10.12 -11.12 -3.65
C ARG A 105 -9.47 -12.25 -2.87
N TYR A 106 -9.86 -12.45 -1.61
CA TYR A 106 -9.31 -13.51 -0.74
C TYR A 106 -10.30 -14.65 -0.48
N THR A 107 -11.47 -14.66 -1.11
CA THR A 107 -12.36 -15.82 -1.08
C THR A 107 -11.68 -16.99 -1.79
N ALA A 108 -11.12 -17.88 -0.97
CA ALA A 108 -10.68 -19.23 -1.29
C ALA A 108 -9.51 -19.38 -2.27
N GLU A 109 -8.50 -18.51 -2.25
CA GLU A 109 -7.18 -18.96 -2.75
C GLU A 109 -6.56 -19.91 -1.71
N ASP A 110 -6.33 -21.15 -2.13
CA ASP A 110 -5.58 -22.12 -1.35
C ASP A 110 -4.22 -21.51 -0.99
N PRO A 111 -3.82 -21.49 0.31
CA PRO A 111 -2.50 -21.05 0.72
C PRO A 111 -1.35 -21.71 -0.06
N GLU A 112 -1.55 -22.92 -0.58
CA GLU A 112 -0.59 -23.63 -1.43
C GLU A 112 -0.45 -22.99 -2.83
N GLU A 113 -1.56 -22.59 -3.45
CA GLU A 113 -1.55 -21.88 -4.74
C GLU A 113 -0.93 -20.48 -4.63
N LEU A 114 -1.15 -19.80 -3.50
CA LEU A 114 -0.48 -18.53 -3.20
C LEU A 114 1.05 -18.69 -3.11
N ARG A 115 1.51 -19.76 -2.46
CA ARG A 115 2.95 -20.09 -2.37
C ARG A 115 3.52 -20.41 -3.74
N LYS A 116 2.83 -21.26 -4.49
CA LYS A 116 3.26 -21.66 -5.84
C LYS A 116 3.42 -20.46 -6.77
N ARG A 117 2.48 -19.51 -6.77
CA ARG A 117 2.60 -18.28 -7.56
C ARG A 117 3.76 -17.39 -7.11
N ALA A 118 4.02 -17.33 -5.81
CA ALA A 118 5.17 -16.59 -5.28
C ALA A 118 6.49 -17.23 -5.73
N ASP A 119 6.57 -18.56 -5.72
CA ASP A 119 7.73 -19.32 -6.21
C ASP A 119 7.89 -19.15 -7.74
N GLU A 120 6.81 -19.27 -8.52
CA GLU A 120 6.82 -19.03 -9.98
C GLU A 120 7.29 -17.60 -10.32
N LYS A 121 6.87 -16.60 -9.55
CA LYS A 121 7.33 -15.22 -9.72
C LYS A 121 8.81 -15.07 -9.37
N ALA A 122 9.28 -15.72 -8.30
CA ALA A 122 10.68 -15.71 -7.92
C ALA A 122 11.56 -16.41 -8.99
N ASP A 123 11.07 -17.48 -9.59
CA ASP A 123 11.73 -18.18 -10.70
C ASP A 123 11.76 -17.31 -11.96
N GLN A 124 10.65 -16.65 -12.33
CA GLN A 124 10.62 -15.70 -13.44
C GLN A 124 11.56 -14.51 -13.22
N GLU A 125 11.63 -13.95 -12.01
CA GLU A 125 12.61 -12.90 -11.65
C GLU A 125 14.06 -13.42 -11.68
N ASN A 126 14.27 -14.72 -11.49
CA ASN A 126 15.58 -15.35 -11.59
C ASN A 126 15.98 -15.64 -13.04
N GLU A 127 15.03 -16.03 -13.89
CA GLU A 127 15.21 -16.27 -15.33
C GLU A 127 15.37 -14.96 -16.12
N SER A 128 14.65 -13.90 -15.74
CA SER A 128 14.72 -12.58 -16.37
C SER A 128 15.95 -11.75 -15.94
N LYS A 129 16.81 -12.25 -15.04
CA LYS A 129 18.11 -11.65 -14.77
C LYS A 129 18.97 -11.72 -16.03
N THR A 130 19.09 -10.58 -16.68
CA THR A 130 19.94 -10.38 -17.85
C THR A 130 21.34 -10.94 -17.56
N ALA A 131 21.75 -11.95 -18.33
CA ALA A 131 23.10 -12.47 -18.27
C ALA A 131 24.02 -11.48 -19.01
N TYR A 132 25.08 -11.07 -18.33
CA TYR A 132 26.11 -10.20 -18.89
C TYR A 132 27.32 -11.05 -19.27
N GLN A 133 28.08 -10.64 -20.29
CA GLN A 133 29.29 -11.35 -20.67
C GLN A 133 30.52 -10.63 -20.13
N CYS A 134 31.41 -11.37 -19.46
CA CYS A 134 32.72 -10.87 -19.08
C CYS A 134 33.55 -10.61 -20.35
N CYS A 135 34.01 -9.37 -20.54
CA CYS A 135 34.77 -8.98 -21.74
C CYS A 135 36.15 -9.69 -21.86
N GLU A 136 36.66 -10.26 -20.77
CA GLU A 136 38.00 -10.87 -20.74
C GLU A 136 38.00 -12.36 -21.07
N CYS A 137 37.00 -13.11 -20.59
CA CYS A 137 36.91 -14.56 -20.79
C CYS A 137 35.64 -15.01 -21.51
N GLY A 138 34.74 -14.10 -21.85
CA GLY A 138 33.48 -14.43 -22.52
C GLY A 138 32.49 -15.19 -21.63
N THR A 139 32.76 -15.37 -20.34
CA THR A 139 31.88 -16.12 -19.43
C THR A 139 30.65 -15.29 -19.07
N LEU A 140 29.49 -15.95 -19.00
CA LEU A 140 28.26 -15.34 -18.53
C LEU A 140 28.32 -15.10 -17.02
N VAL A 141 28.08 -13.85 -16.62
CA VAL A 141 28.06 -13.37 -15.25
C VAL A 141 26.68 -12.81 -14.93
N ARG A 142 26.24 -13.00 -13.68
CA ARG A 142 24.97 -12.46 -13.17
C ARG A 142 25.24 -11.16 -12.40
N GLU A 143 24.31 -10.23 -12.47
CA GLU A 143 24.36 -9.01 -11.66
C GLU A 143 24.15 -9.37 -10.18
N THR A 144 25.09 -8.96 -9.32
CA THR A 144 24.96 -9.15 -7.86
C THR A 144 24.73 -7.81 -7.15
N GLY A 145 23.79 -6.98 -7.61
CA GLY A 145 23.30 -5.75 -6.95
C GLY A 145 24.31 -4.62 -6.67
N GLN A 146 25.62 -4.89 -6.64
CA GLN A 146 26.70 -3.97 -6.30
C GLN A 146 27.90 -4.10 -7.25
N ALA A 147 28.09 -5.24 -7.92
CA ALA A 147 29.08 -5.47 -8.97
C ALA A 147 28.76 -6.72 -9.79
N TYR A 148 29.47 -6.89 -10.91
CA TYR A 148 29.55 -8.15 -11.65
C TYR A 148 30.80 -8.90 -11.18
N PHE A 149 30.67 -10.16 -10.76
CA PHE A 149 31.80 -11.01 -10.40
C PHE A 149 31.94 -12.13 -11.42
N CYS A 150 33.13 -12.24 -12.03
CA CYS A 150 33.43 -13.35 -12.91
C CYS A 150 33.99 -14.53 -12.10
N PRO A 151 33.32 -15.69 -12.07
CA PRO A 151 33.80 -16.84 -11.30
C PRO A 151 35.03 -17.53 -11.91
N ILE A 152 35.37 -17.22 -13.17
CA ILE A 152 36.54 -17.80 -13.85
C ILE A 152 37.77 -16.92 -13.70
N CYS A 153 37.60 -15.60 -13.80
CA CYS A 153 38.72 -14.67 -13.71
C CYS A 153 38.89 -14.07 -12.30
N GLU A 154 37.98 -14.38 -11.37
CA GLU A 154 37.97 -13.95 -9.97
C GLU A 154 38.10 -12.43 -9.74
N HIS A 155 37.68 -11.61 -10.69
CA HIS A 155 37.64 -10.16 -10.55
C HIS A 155 36.22 -9.60 -10.64
N THR A 156 36.03 -8.45 -9.99
CA THR A 156 34.86 -7.60 -10.19
C THR A 156 35.00 -6.85 -11.50
N THR A 157 34.15 -7.16 -12.47
CA THR A 157 34.12 -6.49 -13.77
C THR A 157 33.25 -5.24 -13.70
N ARG A 158 33.81 -4.06 -14.04
CA ARG A 158 33.02 -2.88 -14.44
C ARG A 158 32.73 -2.85 -15.95
N ASN A 159 33.45 -3.67 -16.71
CA ASN A 159 33.32 -3.81 -18.15
C ASN A 159 32.64 -5.15 -18.43
N VAL A 160 31.33 -5.12 -18.56
CA VAL A 160 30.53 -6.23 -19.05
C VAL A 160 29.65 -5.72 -20.18
N GLU A 161 29.47 -6.52 -21.21
CA GLU A 161 28.54 -6.22 -22.28
C GLU A 161 27.26 -7.04 -22.06
N LYS A 162 26.10 -6.45 -22.39
CA LYS A 162 24.84 -7.18 -22.35
C LYS A 162 24.93 -8.27 -23.43
N ALA A 163 24.72 -9.53 -23.06
CA ALA A 163 24.73 -10.61 -24.04
C ALA A 163 23.51 -10.43 -24.97
N GLU A 164 23.71 -9.88 -26.17
CA GLU A 164 22.66 -9.75 -27.17
C GLU A 164 22.48 -11.09 -27.89
N GLY A 165 21.29 -11.69 -27.77
CA GLY A 165 20.84 -12.73 -28.69
C GLY A 165 20.61 -14.14 -28.14
N MET A 166 19.91 -14.32 -27.01
CA MET A 166 19.19 -15.57 -26.75
C MET A 166 17.75 -15.31 -26.32
N PRO A 167 16.78 -16.14 -26.78
CA PRO A 167 15.37 -15.98 -26.46
C PRO A 167 15.11 -16.31 -24.99
N ALA A 168 14.04 -15.70 -24.49
CA ALA A 168 13.42 -15.95 -23.18
C ALA A 168 13.20 -17.44 -22.91
#